data_AF-A0A7G1IE11-F1
#
_entry.id   AF-A0A7G1IE11-F1
#
_cell.length_a   1.000
_cell.length_b   1.000
_cell.length_c   1.000
_cell.angle_alpha   90.00
_cell.angle_beta   90.00
_cell.angle_gamma   90.00
#
_symmetry.space_group_name_H-M   'P 1'
#
loop_
_entity.id
_entity.type
_entity.pdbx_description
1 polymer ?
#
loop_
_entity_poly.entity_id
_entity_poly.type
_entity_poly.pdbx_seq_one_letter_code
_entity_poly.pdbx_strand_id
1 'polypeptide(L)'
;MASIFEAAKAATVHPEIIAANRQAFVQAVRTNIFGFNAPFIAAAEAAYEEFWATDVAALVGYHGGASAVAAQLSSWQQTMQHLPGIGQLLGGAPAGAATAAPTDPNIGVGNKGGGNIGSGNNSGTGAGNVGNGNKGSGNFGSGNRGNGNIGFGNRSPRTTGVRGNIGLGNFGAGNFGAGNFGNNNVGFGNGAGPVPGLANSNFGLGNSGSFNQGGGNTGIGNIGAGNTGTNNIGFGNTGNNNLGIGLTGNNQAGINLAGLLNSGNGNIGLFNSGTNNIGFFNSGDGNVGIFNSGRNLTAATLGDIQSIGIGNSGFGHLGAGNSGRASFGFGNSGFWTPASATRAPTLPGSGIRE
;
A
#
# COMPACT_ATOMS: atom_id res chain seq x y z
N MET A 1 13.19 -49.29 -8.07
CA MET A 1 12.05 -48.72 -8.84
C MET A 1 12.23 -48.89 -10.34
N ALA A 2 13.27 -48.32 -10.97
CA ALA A 2 13.46 -48.41 -12.43
C ALA A 2 13.47 -49.86 -12.97
N SER A 3 14.19 -50.78 -12.32
CA SER A 3 14.24 -52.20 -12.74
C SER A 3 12.88 -52.92 -12.64
N ILE A 4 12.05 -52.57 -11.66
CA ILE A 4 10.71 -53.16 -11.44
C ILE A 4 9.74 -52.67 -12.52
N PHE A 5 9.85 -51.39 -12.90
CA PHE A 5 9.09 -50.81 -14.00
C PHE A 5 9.44 -51.48 -15.34
N GLU A 6 10.73 -51.62 -15.67
CA GLU A 6 11.14 -52.24 -16.93
C GLU A 6 10.74 -53.72 -17.01
N ALA A 7 10.81 -54.46 -15.88
CA ALA A 7 10.34 -55.85 -15.83
C ALA A 7 8.83 -55.97 -16.06
N ALA A 8 8.03 -55.09 -15.46
CA ALA A 8 6.58 -55.08 -15.65
C ALA A 8 6.22 -54.73 -17.10
N LYS A 9 6.86 -53.70 -17.66
CA LYS A 9 6.68 -53.29 -19.05
C LYS A 9 7.03 -54.40 -20.05
N ALA A 10 8.08 -55.16 -19.79
CA ALA A 10 8.47 -56.29 -20.64
C ALA A 10 7.53 -57.49 -20.52
N ALA A 11 6.85 -57.65 -19.38
CA ALA A 11 5.91 -58.74 -19.13
C ALA A 11 4.47 -58.44 -19.62
N THR A 12 4.10 -57.17 -19.74
CA THR A 12 2.80 -56.74 -20.30
C THR A 12 2.69 -57.11 -21.78
N VAL A 13 1.55 -57.67 -22.17
CA VAL A 13 1.24 -58.08 -23.54
C VAL A 13 1.17 -56.86 -24.45
N HIS A 14 1.83 -56.93 -25.59
CA HIS A 14 1.85 -55.84 -26.55
C HIS A 14 0.45 -55.63 -27.19
N PRO A 15 -0.06 -54.39 -27.28
CA PRO A 15 -1.41 -54.12 -27.80
C PRO A 15 -1.68 -54.67 -29.20
N GLU A 16 -0.65 -54.75 -30.06
CA GLU A 16 -0.78 -55.31 -31.41
C GLU A 16 -1.11 -56.81 -31.42
N ILE A 17 -0.62 -57.57 -30.43
CA ILE A 17 -0.92 -59.00 -30.30
C ILE A 17 -2.41 -59.18 -29.93
N ILE A 18 -2.89 -58.33 -29.03
CA ILE A 18 -4.30 -58.29 -28.62
C ILE A 18 -5.16 -57.92 -29.84
N ALA A 19 -4.79 -56.88 -30.59
CA ALA A 19 -5.51 -56.46 -31.78
C ALA A 19 -5.57 -57.56 -32.86
N ALA A 20 -4.46 -58.26 -33.11
CA ALA A 20 -4.39 -59.36 -34.06
C ALA A 20 -5.32 -60.52 -33.66
N ASN A 21 -5.32 -60.92 -32.37
CA ASN A 21 -6.24 -61.92 -31.84
C ASN A 21 -7.71 -61.50 -32.03
N ARG A 22 -8.06 -60.25 -31.70
CA ARG A 22 -9.44 -59.75 -31.85
C ARG A 22 -9.88 -59.69 -33.31
N GLN A 23 -9.00 -59.33 -34.23
CA GLN A 23 -9.30 -59.35 -35.66
C GLN A 23 -9.52 -60.77 -36.17
N ALA A 24 -8.66 -61.73 -35.79
CA ALA A 24 -8.80 -63.13 -36.17
C ALA A 24 -10.11 -63.73 -35.64
N PHE A 25 -10.47 -63.43 -34.39
CA PHE A 25 -11.75 -63.81 -33.78
C PHE A 25 -12.94 -63.30 -34.61
N VAL A 26 -12.97 -61.99 -34.92
CA VAL A 26 -14.08 -61.39 -35.69
C VAL A 26 -14.20 -62.01 -37.08
N GLN A 27 -13.09 -62.28 -37.77
CA GLN A 27 -13.11 -62.92 -39.09
C GLN A 27 -13.61 -64.37 -39.01
N ALA A 28 -13.19 -65.12 -38.00
CA ALA A 28 -13.65 -66.48 -37.78
C ALA A 28 -15.16 -66.54 -37.51
N VAL A 29 -15.68 -65.61 -36.69
CA VAL A 29 -17.12 -65.47 -36.42
C VAL A 29 -17.90 -65.14 -37.68
N ARG A 30 -17.44 -64.18 -38.49
CA ARG A 30 -18.12 -63.78 -39.75
C ARG A 30 -18.21 -64.91 -40.77
N THR A 31 -17.25 -65.83 -40.76
CA THR A 31 -17.19 -66.96 -41.69
C THR A 31 -17.78 -68.25 -41.12
N ASN A 32 -18.31 -68.24 -39.89
CA ASN A 32 -18.80 -69.42 -39.17
C ASN A 32 -20.24 -69.84 -39.54
N ILE A 33 -20.62 -69.79 -40.82
CA ILE A 33 -22.00 -70.05 -41.27
C ILE A 33 -22.46 -71.49 -40.93
N PHE A 34 -21.53 -72.45 -40.96
CA PHE A 34 -21.81 -73.87 -40.71
C PHE A 34 -21.24 -74.39 -39.37
N GLY A 35 -20.72 -73.51 -38.51
CA GLY A 35 -20.18 -73.89 -37.20
C GLY A 35 -18.76 -74.49 -37.19
N PHE A 36 -18.12 -74.68 -38.35
CA PHE A 36 -16.80 -75.30 -38.44
C PHE A 36 -15.66 -74.51 -37.79
N ASN A 37 -15.81 -73.19 -37.61
CA ASN A 37 -14.81 -72.35 -36.96
C ASN A 37 -14.97 -72.32 -35.42
N ALA A 38 -15.96 -72.99 -34.84
CA ALA A 38 -16.20 -72.97 -33.40
C ALA A 38 -14.96 -73.33 -32.54
N PRO A 39 -14.13 -74.33 -32.88
CA PRO A 39 -12.91 -74.62 -32.12
C PRO A 39 -11.87 -73.49 -32.17
N PHE A 40 -11.76 -72.79 -33.32
CA PHE A 40 -10.85 -71.67 -33.48
C PHE A 40 -11.32 -70.44 -32.70
N ILE A 41 -12.63 -70.17 -32.71
CA ILE A 41 -13.23 -69.08 -31.92
C ILE A 41 -12.96 -69.30 -30.43
N ALA A 42 -13.19 -70.52 -29.92
CA ALA A 42 -12.92 -70.86 -28.54
C ALA A 42 -11.43 -70.73 -28.17
N ALA A 43 -10.52 -71.14 -29.08
CA ALA A 43 -9.08 -70.98 -28.88
C ALA A 43 -8.66 -69.49 -28.87
N ALA A 44 -9.26 -68.66 -29.73
CA ALA A 44 -8.99 -67.23 -29.76
C ALA A 44 -9.47 -66.53 -28.47
N GLU A 45 -10.63 -66.91 -27.93
CA GLU A 45 -11.12 -66.43 -26.64
C GLU A 45 -10.23 -66.89 -25.48
N ALA A 46 -9.83 -68.16 -25.46
CA ALA A 46 -8.91 -68.67 -24.43
C ALA A 46 -7.57 -67.91 -24.42
N ALA A 47 -6.99 -67.63 -25.59
CA ALA A 47 -5.77 -66.83 -25.69
C ALA A 47 -5.96 -65.38 -25.21
N TYR A 48 -7.15 -64.80 -25.41
CA TYR A 48 -7.46 -63.46 -24.91
C TYR A 48 -7.52 -63.42 -23.37
N GLU A 49 -8.09 -64.46 -22.75
CA GLU A 49 -8.08 -64.62 -21.29
C GLU A 49 -6.66 -64.81 -20.73
N GLU A 50 -5.79 -65.51 -21.45
CA GLU A 50 -4.36 -65.61 -21.10
C GLU A 50 -3.64 -64.27 -21.19
N PHE A 51 -3.95 -63.42 -22.17
CA PHE A 51 -3.39 -62.07 -22.24
C PHE A 51 -3.82 -61.24 -21.03
N TRP A 52 -5.10 -61.31 -20.66
CA TRP A 52 -5.61 -60.63 -19.48
C TRP A 52 -4.91 -61.10 -18.21
N ALA A 53 -4.79 -62.42 -18.01
CA ALA A 53 -4.11 -62.98 -16.85
C ALA A 53 -2.63 -62.56 -16.78
N THR A 54 -1.95 -62.51 -17.92
CA THR A 54 -0.54 -62.09 -18.03
C THR A 54 -0.36 -60.63 -17.62
N ASP A 55 -1.20 -59.72 -18.11
CA ASP A 55 -1.14 -58.30 -17.76
C ASP A 55 -1.46 -58.05 -16.29
N VAL A 56 -2.46 -58.75 -15.74
CA VAL A 56 -2.78 -58.68 -14.31
C VAL A 56 -1.60 -59.14 -13.46
N ALA A 57 -0.96 -60.26 -13.82
CA ALA A 57 0.22 -60.75 -13.11
C ALA A 57 1.38 -59.75 -13.16
N ALA A 58 1.63 -59.12 -14.32
CA ALA A 58 2.67 -58.10 -14.48
C ALA A 58 2.41 -56.88 -13.58
N LEU A 59 1.17 -56.37 -13.53
CA LEU A 59 0.82 -55.19 -12.74
C LEU A 59 0.77 -55.47 -11.23
N VAL A 60 0.31 -56.66 -10.82
CA VAL A 60 0.38 -57.09 -9.41
C VAL A 60 1.83 -57.20 -8.95
N GLY A 61 2.71 -57.76 -9.79
CA GLY A 61 4.15 -57.82 -9.54
C GLY A 61 4.79 -56.43 -9.42
N TYR A 62 4.42 -55.51 -10.31
CA TYR A 62 4.87 -54.11 -10.26
C TYR A 62 4.45 -53.44 -8.95
N HIS A 63 3.18 -53.53 -8.58
CA HIS A 63 2.66 -52.92 -7.35
C HIS A 63 3.34 -53.48 -6.10
N GLY A 64 3.49 -54.82 -6.01
CA GLY A 64 4.16 -55.47 -4.89
C GLY A 64 5.62 -55.02 -4.75
N GLY A 65 6.38 -55.04 -5.86
CA GLY A 65 7.76 -54.59 -5.86
C GLY A 65 7.92 -53.10 -5.54
N ALA A 66 7.08 -52.25 -6.14
CA ALA A 66 7.10 -50.80 -5.90
C ALA A 66 6.78 -50.47 -4.43
N SER A 67 5.78 -51.13 -3.87
CA SER A 67 5.36 -50.96 -2.47
C SER A 67 6.44 -51.43 -1.48
N ALA A 68 7.12 -52.54 -1.78
CA ALA A 68 8.22 -53.03 -0.97
C ALA A 68 9.40 -52.05 -0.92
N VAL A 69 9.76 -51.44 -2.06
CA VAL A 69 10.81 -50.41 -2.10
C VAL A 69 10.37 -49.15 -1.36
N ALA A 70 9.11 -48.73 -1.51
CA ALA A 70 8.58 -47.58 -0.81
C ALA A 70 8.57 -47.77 0.72
N ALA A 71 8.26 -48.98 1.20
CA ALA A 71 8.25 -49.32 2.62
C ALA A 71 9.64 -49.28 3.28
N GLN A 72 10.72 -49.34 2.50
CA GLN A 72 12.10 -49.25 2.99
C GLN A 72 12.57 -47.81 3.21
N LEU A 73 11.83 -46.81 2.71
CA LEU A 73 12.20 -45.41 2.91
C LEU A 73 11.93 -45.03 4.38
N SER A 74 13.01 -44.65 5.09
CA SER A 74 12.90 -44.19 6.46
C SER A 74 12.07 -42.92 6.53
N SER A 75 11.25 -42.82 7.56
CA SER A 75 10.44 -41.64 7.79
C SER A 75 11.37 -40.46 8.16
N TRP A 76 11.17 -39.29 7.53
CA TRP A 76 12.01 -38.09 7.72
C TRP A 76 12.22 -37.71 9.20
N GLN A 77 11.17 -37.90 9.98
CA GLN A 77 11.08 -37.65 11.42
C GLN A 77 12.08 -38.51 12.20
N GLN A 78 12.20 -39.80 11.84
CA GLN A 78 13.15 -40.71 12.46
C GLN A 78 14.58 -40.34 12.05
N THR A 79 14.83 -40.06 10.76
CA THR A 79 16.15 -39.64 10.28
C THR A 79 16.65 -38.38 11.03
N MET A 80 15.77 -37.43 11.31
CA MET A 80 16.09 -36.19 12.01
C MET A 80 16.43 -36.38 13.50
N GLN A 81 15.85 -37.39 14.17
CA GLN A 81 16.15 -37.68 15.59
C GLN A 81 17.58 -38.14 15.84
N HIS A 82 18.25 -38.66 14.80
CA HIS A 82 19.57 -39.29 14.90
C HIS A 82 20.70 -38.30 14.56
N LEU A 83 20.37 -37.10 14.10
CA LEU A 83 21.36 -36.03 13.92
C LEU A 83 21.66 -35.37 15.27
N PRO A 84 22.94 -35.36 15.71
CA PRO A 84 23.34 -34.70 16.96
C PRO A 84 22.88 -33.24 16.99
N GLY A 85 22.11 -32.87 18.02
CA GLY A 85 21.60 -31.51 18.23
C GLY A 85 20.21 -31.22 17.64
N ILE A 86 19.69 -32.06 16.73
CA ILE A 86 18.33 -31.89 16.15
C ILE A 86 17.28 -32.70 16.93
N GLY A 87 17.64 -33.86 17.49
CA GLY A 87 16.72 -34.68 18.28
C GLY A 87 16.15 -33.97 19.52
N GLN A 88 16.90 -33.04 20.13
CA GLN A 88 16.43 -32.21 21.25
C GLN A 88 15.46 -31.09 20.84
N LEU A 89 15.42 -30.75 19.54
CA LEU A 89 14.57 -29.70 18.96
C LEU A 89 13.13 -30.18 18.68
N LEU A 90 12.95 -31.50 18.42
CA LEU A 90 11.66 -32.13 18.13
C LEU A 90 10.95 -32.71 19.37
N GLY A 91 11.61 -32.75 20.54
CA GLY A 91 10.98 -33.09 21.80
C GLY A 91 10.04 -31.96 22.21
N GLY A 92 8.79 -32.02 21.74
CA GLY A 92 7.77 -30.97 21.87
C GLY A 92 7.87 -30.21 23.18
N ALA A 93 8.30 -28.95 23.10
CA ALA A 93 8.25 -28.06 24.24
C ALA A 93 6.77 -27.84 24.62
N PRO A 94 6.39 -28.02 25.89
CA PRO A 94 5.08 -27.63 26.38
C PRO A 94 4.84 -26.14 26.05
N ALA A 95 3.58 -25.76 25.83
CA ALA A 95 3.20 -24.36 25.72
C ALA A 95 3.71 -23.59 26.96
N GLY A 96 4.74 -22.76 26.77
CA GLY A 96 5.51 -22.13 27.86
C GLY A 96 7.03 -22.32 27.79
N ALA A 97 7.60 -22.52 26.59
CA ALA A 97 9.02 -22.78 26.38
C ALA A 97 9.93 -21.85 27.20
N ALA A 98 10.73 -22.45 28.08
CA ALA A 98 11.78 -21.77 28.80
C ALA A 98 12.71 -21.04 27.82
N THR A 99 13.20 -19.86 28.20
CA THR A 99 14.25 -19.18 27.42
C THR A 99 15.42 -20.14 27.21
N ALA A 100 15.96 -20.20 25.99
CA ALA A 100 17.11 -21.04 25.68
C ALA A 100 18.18 -20.93 26.78
N ALA A 101 18.52 -22.06 27.39
CA ALA A 101 19.52 -22.08 28.43
C ALA A 101 20.88 -21.74 27.79
N PRO A 102 21.82 -21.11 28.51
CA PRO A 102 23.18 -20.88 28.00
C PRO A 102 23.88 -22.14 27.51
N THR A 103 23.42 -23.32 27.94
CA THR A 103 23.91 -24.65 27.59
C THR A 103 23.30 -25.23 26.32
N ASP A 104 22.23 -24.63 25.78
CA ASP A 104 21.57 -25.16 24.59
C ASP A 104 22.53 -25.08 23.39
N PRO A 105 22.65 -26.14 22.58
CA PRO A 105 23.58 -26.16 21.45
C PRO A 105 23.34 -24.99 20.49
N ASN A 106 24.44 -24.41 20.00
CA ASN A 106 24.40 -23.44 18.91
C ASN A 106 24.66 -24.13 17.58
N ILE A 107 23.97 -23.70 16.53
CA ILE A 107 24.19 -24.12 15.14
C ILE A 107 24.84 -22.96 14.39
N GLY A 108 26.08 -23.15 13.93
CA GLY A 108 26.87 -22.14 13.22
C GLY A 108 28.05 -21.59 14.03
N VAL A 109 28.79 -20.62 13.47
CA VAL A 109 30.08 -20.18 14.01
C VAL A 109 30.00 -18.87 14.80
N GLY A 110 30.83 -18.74 15.85
CA GLY A 110 30.99 -17.48 16.58
C GLY A 110 29.81 -17.08 17.47
N ASN A 111 28.92 -18.02 17.81
CA ASN A 111 27.77 -17.77 18.67
C ASN A 111 28.14 -17.71 20.17
N LYS A 112 27.42 -16.89 20.95
CA LYS A 112 27.54 -16.75 22.42
C LYS A 112 26.17 -16.88 23.09
N GLY A 113 26.14 -17.50 24.28
CA GLY A 113 24.88 -17.97 24.88
C GLY A 113 24.43 -19.29 24.24
N GLY A 114 23.18 -19.69 24.45
CA GLY A 114 22.65 -20.94 23.91
C GLY A 114 21.51 -20.76 22.91
N GLY A 115 21.23 -21.84 22.16
CA GLY A 115 20.08 -21.99 21.26
C GLY A 115 20.12 -21.12 20.00
N ASN A 116 21.29 -20.61 19.58
CA ASN A 116 21.39 -19.76 18.39
C ASN A 116 21.50 -20.58 17.10
N ILE A 117 20.84 -20.11 16.04
CA ILE A 117 20.93 -20.66 14.68
C ILE A 117 21.48 -19.59 13.74
N GLY A 118 22.60 -19.89 13.07
CA GLY A 118 23.34 -18.96 12.20
C GLY A 118 24.67 -18.54 12.82
N SER A 119 25.24 -17.41 12.40
CA SER A 119 26.61 -17.02 12.80
C SER A 119 26.68 -15.68 13.53
N GLY A 120 27.61 -15.58 14.48
CA GLY A 120 27.91 -14.33 15.20
C GLY A 120 26.79 -13.83 16.12
N ASN A 121 25.86 -14.70 16.55
CA ASN A 121 24.77 -14.33 17.44
C ASN A 121 25.22 -14.30 18.91
N ASN A 122 24.58 -13.44 19.72
CA ASN A 122 24.80 -13.36 21.15
C ASN A 122 23.47 -13.22 21.90
N SER A 123 22.92 -14.35 22.34
CA SER A 123 21.66 -14.43 23.11
C SER A 123 21.83 -14.04 24.59
N GLY A 124 23.07 -13.95 25.08
CA GLY A 124 23.34 -13.74 26.51
C GLY A 124 22.79 -14.89 27.33
N THR A 125 21.86 -14.58 28.24
CA THR A 125 21.16 -15.56 29.09
C THR A 125 19.70 -15.78 28.68
N GLY A 126 19.25 -15.18 27.57
CA GLY A 126 17.88 -15.30 27.09
C GLY A 126 17.74 -16.27 25.91
N ALA A 127 16.55 -16.32 25.32
CA ALA A 127 16.27 -17.15 24.15
C ALA A 127 17.24 -16.92 22.99
N GLY A 128 17.57 -18.00 22.28
CA GLY A 128 18.45 -18.01 21.12
C GLY A 128 17.94 -17.14 19.98
N ASN A 129 18.86 -16.75 19.10
CA ASN A 129 18.56 -15.96 17.90
C ASN A 129 18.62 -16.83 16.64
N VAL A 130 17.86 -16.46 15.62
CA VAL A 130 17.88 -17.07 14.28
C VAL A 130 18.34 -16.05 13.24
N GLY A 131 19.37 -16.40 12.47
CA GLY A 131 20.02 -15.54 11.46
C GLY A 131 21.41 -15.10 11.89
N ASN A 132 21.89 -13.92 11.49
CA ASN A 132 23.30 -13.55 11.67
C ASN A 132 23.51 -12.24 12.45
N GLY A 133 24.52 -12.21 13.33
CA GLY A 133 24.98 -10.98 13.97
C GLY A 133 24.00 -10.33 14.94
N ASN A 134 23.08 -11.10 15.52
CA ASN A 134 22.09 -10.57 16.46
C ASN A 134 22.65 -10.45 17.89
N LYS A 135 22.29 -9.40 18.63
CA LYS A 135 22.71 -9.19 20.03
C LYS A 135 21.50 -8.92 20.95
N GLY A 136 21.32 -9.77 21.94
CA GLY A 136 20.10 -9.85 22.77
C GLY A 136 19.32 -11.11 22.43
N SER A 137 18.11 -11.27 22.94
CA SER A 137 17.40 -12.56 22.90
C SER A 137 16.24 -12.62 21.91
N GLY A 138 15.98 -13.80 21.36
CA GLY A 138 14.78 -14.10 20.57
C GLY A 138 14.63 -13.26 19.31
N ASN A 139 15.74 -12.87 18.66
CA ASN A 139 15.69 -12.14 17.40
C ASN A 139 15.66 -13.10 16.20
N PHE A 140 14.91 -12.73 15.16
CA PHE A 140 14.86 -13.41 13.87
C PHE A 140 15.32 -12.46 12.76
N GLY A 141 16.25 -12.90 11.91
CA GLY A 141 16.84 -12.08 10.85
C GLY A 141 18.28 -11.68 11.19
N SER A 142 18.75 -10.50 10.75
CA SER A 142 20.18 -10.16 10.90
C SER A 142 20.46 -8.76 11.43
N GLY A 143 21.55 -8.63 12.19
CA GLY A 143 22.04 -7.35 12.71
C GLY A 143 21.14 -6.69 13.74
N ASN A 144 20.21 -7.44 14.35
CA ASN A 144 19.29 -6.89 15.35
C ASN A 144 20.00 -6.71 16.71
N ARG A 145 19.63 -5.67 17.45
CA ARG A 145 20.09 -5.40 18.81
C ARG A 145 18.89 -5.21 19.73
N GLY A 146 18.87 -5.88 20.87
CA GLY A 146 17.70 -5.88 21.74
C GLY A 146 17.03 -7.24 21.76
N ASN A 147 15.79 -7.26 22.24
CA ASN A 147 15.02 -8.48 22.38
C ASN A 147 13.85 -8.52 21.38
N GLY A 148 13.54 -9.72 20.88
CA GLY A 148 12.30 -10.02 20.15
C GLY A 148 12.15 -9.37 18.78
N ASN A 149 13.23 -8.91 18.14
CA ASN A 149 13.13 -8.24 16.85
C ASN A 149 13.00 -9.24 15.70
N ILE A 150 12.22 -8.90 14.67
CA ILE A 150 12.06 -9.66 13.43
C ILE A 150 12.49 -8.77 12.26
N GLY A 151 13.39 -9.24 11.41
CA GLY A 151 13.88 -8.52 10.23
C GLY A 151 15.33 -8.08 10.39
N PHE A 152 15.68 -6.88 9.94
CA PHE A 152 17.07 -6.46 9.78
C PHE A 152 17.38 -5.15 10.48
N GLY A 153 18.49 -5.12 11.22
CA GLY A 153 19.06 -3.88 11.78
C GLY A 153 18.19 -3.19 12.83
N ASN A 154 17.20 -3.88 13.41
CA ASN A 154 16.32 -3.28 14.40
C ASN A 154 17.03 -3.12 15.74
N ARG A 155 16.69 -2.05 16.48
CA ARG A 155 17.22 -1.76 17.82
C ARG A 155 16.10 -1.57 18.83
N SER A 156 15.82 -2.59 19.64
CA SER A 156 14.90 -2.55 20.77
C SER A 156 15.61 -2.47 22.12
N PRO A 157 14.91 -2.00 23.19
CA PRO A 157 15.39 -2.14 24.56
C PRO A 157 15.66 -3.61 24.93
N ARG A 158 16.65 -3.84 25.81
CA ARG A 158 17.02 -5.17 26.34
C ARG A 158 16.29 -5.51 27.63
N THR A 159 15.06 -5.05 27.80
CA THR A 159 14.23 -5.28 29.00
C THR A 159 13.18 -6.34 28.72
N THR A 160 12.76 -7.07 29.76
CA THR A 160 11.69 -8.07 29.67
C THR A 160 10.33 -7.38 29.44
N GLY A 161 9.42 -8.07 28.75
CA GLY A 161 8.07 -7.55 28.47
C GLY A 161 7.97 -6.49 27.37
N VAL A 162 9.09 -6.08 26.76
CA VAL A 162 9.08 -5.13 25.64
C VAL A 162 8.85 -5.85 24.32
N ARG A 163 7.91 -5.33 23.52
CA ARG A 163 7.69 -5.80 22.13
C ARG A 163 8.90 -5.44 21.28
N GLY A 164 9.50 -6.42 20.61
CA GLY A 164 10.53 -6.16 19.62
C GLY A 164 9.95 -5.50 18.37
N ASN A 165 10.83 -5.00 17.50
CA ASN A 165 10.43 -4.36 16.25
C ASN A 165 10.35 -5.39 15.12
N ILE A 166 9.44 -5.16 14.18
CA ILE A 166 9.27 -5.98 12.97
C ILE A 166 9.59 -5.11 11.75
N GLY A 167 10.52 -5.56 10.91
CA GLY A 167 10.89 -4.91 9.65
C GLY A 167 12.35 -4.44 9.64
N LEU A 168 12.61 -3.21 9.18
CA LEU A 168 13.95 -2.74 8.83
C LEU A 168 14.37 -1.50 9.62
N GLY A 169 15.48 -1.59 10.36
CA GLY A 169 16.15 -0.40 10.91
C GLY A 169 15.32 0.40 11.92
N ASN A 170 14.35 -0.20 12.60
CA ASN A 170 13.53 0.50 13.58
C ASN A 170 14.26 0.69 14.91
N PHE A 171 14.08 1.83 15.56
CA PHE A 171 14.64 2.17 16.87
C PHE A 171 13.55 2.40 17.91
N GLY A 172 13.67 1.75 19.07
CA GLY A 172 12.67 1.76 20.15
C GLY A 172 11.89 0.46 20.21
N ALA A 173 10.63 0.46 20.63
CA ALA A 173 9.86 -0.76 20.91
C ALA A 173 8.58 -0.90 20.09
N GLY A 174 8.25 -2.12 19.68
CA GLY A 174 6.96 -2.45 19.08
C GLY A 174 6.67 -1.78 17.73
N ASN A 175 7.69 -1.31 17.01
CA ASN A 175 7.50 -0.69 15.70
C ASN A 175 7.33 -1.77 14.61
N PHE A 176 6.46 -1.52 13.64
CA PHE A 176 6.27 -2.33 12.44
C PHE A 176 6.56 -1.50 11.18
N GLY A 177 7.39 -2.01 10.28
CA GLY A 177 7.76 -1.35 9.03
C GLY A 177 9.22 -0.95 9.01
N ALA A 178 9.57 0.25 8.52
CA ALA A 178 10.97 0.63 8.35
C ALA A 178 11.33 2.04 8.82
N GLY A 179 12.53 2.16 9.42
CA GLY A 179 13.12 3.44 9.80
C GLY A 179 12.32 4.22 10.85
N ASN A 180 11.47 3.55 11.63
CA ASN A 180 10.70 4.23 12.67
C ASN A 180 11.56 4.48 13.91
N PHE A 181 11.39 5.64 14.55
CA PHE A 181 12.03 6.04 15.78
C PHE A 181 10.97 6.30 16.87
N GLY A 182 11.11 5.64 18.02
CA GLY A 182 10.14 5.71 19.12
C GLY A 182 9.43 4.38 19.32
N ASN A 183 8.19 4.42 19.81
CA ASN A 183 7.47 3.20 20.20
C ASN A 183 6.15 3.05 19.44
N ASN A 184 5.79 1.81 19.09
CA ASN A 184 4.51 1.40 18.52
C ASN A 184 4.13 2.05 17.18
N ASN A 185 5.10 2.55 16.42
CA ASN A 185 4.83 3.10 15.09
C ASN A 185 4.56 2.00 14.07
N VAL A 186 3.68 2.25 13.12
CA VAL A 186 3.40 1.38 11.97
C VAL A 186 3.64 2.16 10.68
N GLY A 187 4.48 1.64 9.80
CA GLY A 187 4.78 2.24 8.49
C GLY A 187 6.24 2.65 8.35
N PHE A 188 6.50 3.82 7.76
CA PHE A 188 7.84 4.22 7.34
C PHE A 188 8.24 5.58 7.90
N GLY A 189 9.43 5.66 8.52
CA GLY A 189 10.03 6.93 8.91
C GLY A 189 9.26 7.73 9.96
N ASN A 190 8.39 7.10 10.75
CA ASN A 190 7.69 7.80 11.82
C ASN A 190 8.63 8.04 13.00
N GLY A 191 8.54 9.18 13.67
CA GLY A 191 9.49 9.61 14.69
C GLY A 191 8.82 10.25 15.90
N ALA A 192 9.51 10.19 17.04
CA ALA A 192 9.25 11.09 18.16
C ALA A 192 9.53 12.53 17.71
N GLY A 193 8.48 13.35 17.68
CA GLY A 193 8.60 14.76 17.33
C GLY A 193 9.25 15.60 18.43
N PRO A 194 9.19 16.95 18.33
CA PRO A 194 9.84 17.84 19.27
C PRO A 194 9.25 17.82 20.69
N VAL A 195 8.15 17.10 20.94
CA VAL A 195 7.48 17.03 22.24
C VAL A 195 8.10 15.90 23.09
N PRO A 196 8.82 16.21 24.19
CA PRO A 196 9.39 15.19 25.06
C PRO A 196 8.30 14.55 25.95
N GLY A 197 8.29 13.21 26.12
CA GLY A 197 7.54 12.57 27.21
C GLY A 197 6.55 11.44 26.90
N LEU A 198 6.89 10.45 26.04
CA LEU A 198 6.17 9.18 25.71
C LEU A 198 5.11 9.24 24.59
N ALA A 199 4.81 8.19 23.80
CA ALA A 199 5.47 6.98 23.29
C ALA A 199 4.70 6.37 22.06
N ASN A 200 4.89 6.75 20.79
CA ASN A 200 3.65 6.84 19.98
C ASN A 200 3.61 6.25 18.57
N SER A 201 2.92 5.11 18.46
CA SER A 201 1.60 4.91 17.83
C SER A 201 1.22 5.73 16.60
N ASN A 202 2.18 6.22 15.82
CA ASN A 202 1.89 6.83 14.52
C ASN A 202 1.67 5.73 13.48
N PHE A 203 0.76 5.98 12.54
CA PHE A 203 0.46 5.08 11.44
C PHE A 203 0.67 5.80 10.10
N GLY A 204 1.53 5.25 9.24
CA GLY A 204 1.76 5.75 7.89
C GLY A 204 3.20 6.21 7.65
N LEU A 205 3.38 7.36 7.00
CA LEU A 205 4.65 7.78 6.42
C LEU A 205 5.15 9.09 7.06
N GLY A 206 6.35 9.09 7.63
CA GLY A 206 7.06 10.32 7.99
C GLY A 206 6.37 11.18 9.05
N ASN A 207 5.53 10.60 9.90
CA ASN A 207 4.86 11.38 10.94
C ASN A 207 5.82 11.69 12.09
N SER A 208 5.76 12.91 12.62
CA SER A 208 6.59 13.42 13.71
C SER A 208 5.70 13.76 14.91
N GLY A 209 5.88 13.07 16.03
CA GLY A 209 5.07 13.27 17.24
C GLY A 209 4.27 12.02 17.60
N SER A 210 2.97 12.17 17.80
CA SER A 210 2.16 11.17 18.51
C SER A 210 0.81 10.91 17.89
N PHE A 211 0.40 9.64 17.78
CA PHE A 211 -0.96 9.26 17.36
C PHE A 211 -1.40 9.83 16.00
N ASN A 212 -0.45 10.19 15.14
CA ASN A 212 -0.76 10.71 13.82
C ASN A 212 -1.04 9.56 12.85
N GLN A 213 -2.01 9.73 11.97
CA GLN A 213 -2.37 8.79 10.92
C GLN A 213 -2.26 9.45 9.54
N GLY A 214 -1.53 8.81 8.62
CA GLY A 214 -1.32 9.30 7.25
C GLY A 214 0.14 9.72 7.01
N GLY A 215 0.35 10.90 6.40
CA GLY A 215 1.66 11.28 5.83
C GLY A 215 2.19 12.63 6.30
N GLY A 216 3.39 12.69 6.87
CA GLY A 216 4.10 13.94 7.13
C GLY A 216 3.42 14.86 8.14
N ASN A 217 2.59 14.31 9.04
CA ASN A 217 1.96 15.11 10.08
C ASN A 217 2.96 15.39 11.22
N THR A 218 2.93 16.61 11.77
CA THR A 218 3.74 17.03 12.92
C THR A 218 2.85 17.41 14.09
N GLY A 219 3.05 16.80 15.25
CA GLY A 219 2.30 17.07 16.48
C GLY A 219 1.51 15.86 16.96
N ILE A 220 0.26 16.03 17.38
CA ILE A 220 -0.51 14.99 18.11
C ILE A 220 -1.86 14.73 17.46
N GLY A 221 -2.19 13.47 17.18
CA GLY A 221 -3.56 13.05 16.83
C GLY A 221 -4.06 13.55 15.47
N ASN A 222 -3.16 13.94 14.56
CA ASN A 222 -3.57 14.42 13.25
C ASN A 222 -3.85 13.27 12.29
N ILE A 223 -4.89 13.39 11.47
CA ILE A 223 -5.30 12.41 10.45
C ILE A 223 -5.22 13.06 9.07
N GLY A 224 -4.56 12.42 8.11
CA GLY A 224 -4.40 12.91 6.74
C GLY A 224 -2.95 13.23 6.43
N ALA A 225 -2.66 14.35 5.76
CA ALA A 225 -1.30 14.65 5.34
C ALA A 225 -0.84 16.09 5.59
N GLY A 226 0.41 16.25 6.03
CA GLY A 226 1.06 17.56 6.18
C GLY A 226 0.43 18.46 7.25
N ASN A 227 -0.34 17.92 8.19
CA ASN A 227 -0.94 18.73 9.24
C ASN A 227 0.09 19.03 10.34
N THR A 228 0.08 20.25 10.87
CA THR A 228 0.93 20.69 11.98
C THR A 228 0.08 21.16 13.15
N GLY A 229 0.29 20.56 14.33
CA GLY A 229 -0.42 20.90 15.57
C GLY A 229 -1.17 19.70 16.14
N THR A 230 -2.39 19.90 16.66
CA THR A 230 -3.13 18.82 17.35
C THR A 230 -4.52 18.55 16.76
N ASN A 231 -4.88 17.27 16.64
CA ASN A 231 -6.21 16.80 16.25
C ASN A 231 -6.76 17.39 14.94
N ASN A 232 -5.89 17.69 13.97
CA ASN A 232 -6.34 18.15 12.66
C ASN A 232 -6.69 16.95 11.76
N ILE A 233 -7.78 17.04 11.01
CA ILE A 233 -8.21 16.05 10.03
C ILE A 233 -8.19 16.70 8.65
N GLY A 234 -7.41 16.14 7.72
CA GLY A 234 -7.35 16.56 6.33
C GLY A 234 -5.92 16.86 5.85
N PHE A 235 -5.73 17.94 5.08
CA PHE A 235 -4.48 18.19 4.37
C PHE A 235 -3.90 19.58 4.63
N GLY A 236 -2.66 19.65 5.10
CA GLY A 236 -1.93 20.92 5.22
C GLY A 236 -2.52 21.90 6.24
N ASN A 237 -3.24 21.43 7.26
CA ASN A 237 -3.79 22.31 8.29
C ASN A 237 -2.72 22.68 9.32
N THR A 238 -2.67 23.94 9.72
CA THR A 238 -1.80 24.45 10.79
C THR A 238 -2.64 24.96 11.96
N GLY A 239 -2.40 24.43 13.16
CA GLY A 239 -3.09 24.79 14.40
C GLY A 239 -3.80 23.58 15.03
N ASN A 240 -4.95 23.76 15.68
CA ASN A 240 -5.60 22.71 16.45
C ASN A 240 -7.07 22.48 16.10
N ASN A 241 -7.49 21.21 16.06
CA ASN A 241 -8.87 20.78 15.83
C ASN A 241 -9.47 21.29 14.50
N ASN A 242 -8.66 21.39 13.44
CA ASN A 242 -9.14 21.80 12.13
C ASN A 242 -9.60 20.59 11.30
N LEU A 243 -10.74 20.70 10.60
CA LEU A 243 -11.24 19.69 9.67
C LEU A 243 -11.26 20.26 8.26
N GLY A 244 -10.27 19.95 7.43
CA GLY A 244 -10.19 20.62 6.14
C GLY A 244 -8.91 20.52 5.34
N ILE A 245 -8.75 21.45 4.41
CA ILE A 245 -7.58 21.59 3.55
C ILE A 245 -7.01 23.00 3.69
N GLY A 246 -5.73 23.13 4.03
CA GLY A 246 -5.00 24.39 4.06
C GLY A 246 -5.45 25.38 5.14
N LEU A 247 -6.15 24.93 6.18
CA LEU A 247 -6.66 25.79 7.25
C LEU A 247 -5.51 26.27 8.14
N THR A 248 -5.58 27.52 8.59
CA THR A 248 -4.61 28.09 9.56
C THR A 248 -5.38 28.77 10.68
N GLY A 249 -5.20 28.28 11.91
CA GLY A 249 -5.95 28.70 13.10
C GLY A 249 -6.42 27.52 13.93
N ASN A 250 -7.40 27.71 14.81
CA ASN A 250 -7.96 26.64 15.63
C ASN A 250 -9.46 26.48 15.37
N ASN A 251 -9.97 25.26 15.48
CA ASN A 251 -11.39 24.91 15.39
C ASN A 251 -12.05 25.35 14.07
N GLN A 252 -11.30 25.35 12.97
CA GLN A 252 -11.81 25.67 11.65
C GLN A 252 -12.31 24.41 10.94
N ALA A 253 -13.31 24.55 10.08
CA ALA A 253 -13.73 23.48 9.18
C ALA A 253 -13.95 24.03 7.77
N GLY A 254 -13.56 23.26 6.75
CA GLY A 254 -13.73 23.61 5.34
C GLY A 254 -12.45 23.53 4.52
N ILE A 255 -12.42 24.23 3.40
CA ILE A 255 -11.24 24.29 2.53
C ILE A 255 -10.82 25.76 2.53
N ASN A 256 -9.55 26.02 2.83
CA ASN A 256 -8.98 27.33 2.63
C ASN A 256 -8.73 27.53 1.13
N LEU A 257 -9.63 28.26 0.47
CA LEU A 257 -9.50 28.57 -0.96
C LEU A 257 -8.54 29.75 -1.20
N ALA A 258 -8.03 30.41 -0.14
CA ALA A 258 -7.02 31.45 -0.28
C ALA A 258 -5.75 30.83 -0.91
N GLY A 259 -5.41 31.28 -2.11
CA GLY A 259 -4.25 30.82 -2.86
C GLY A 259 -4.44 29.53 -3.68
N LEU A 260 -5.53 28.76 -3.49
CA LEU A 260 -5.78 27.54 -4.28
C LEU A 260 -6.45 27.84 -5.63
N LEU A 261 -7.44 28.74 -5.64
CA LEU A 261 -8.21 29.09 -6.82
C LEU A 261 -7.96 30.53 -7.29
N ASN A 262 -7.04 31.26 -6.65
CA ASN A 262 -6.63 32.58 -7.10
C ASN A 262 -5.19 32.52 -7.63
N SER A 263 -4.90 33.27 -8.70
CA SER A 263 -3.54 33.47 -9.22
C SER A 263 -3.10 34.92 -9.00
N GLY A 264 -1.83 35.13 -8.62
CA GLY A 264 -1.31 36.42 -8.19
C GLY A 264 -1.45 36.66 -6.67
N ASN A 265 -1.38 37.91 -6.23
CA ASN A 265 -1.14 38.26 -4.82
C ASN A 265 -2.32 38.99 -4.18
N GLY A 266 -2.64 38.66 -2.92
CA GLY A 266 -3.62 39.42 -2.11
C GLY A 266 -5.09 39.31 -2.55
N ASN A 267 -5.42 38.37 -3.44
CA ASN A 267 -6.81 38.16 -3.86
C ASN A 267 -7.65 37.46 -2.76
N ILE A 268 -8.86 37.95 -2.53
CA ILE A 268 -9.84 37.43 -1.57
C ILE A 268 -11.05 36.90 -2.35
N GLY A 269 -11.54 35.69 -2.04
CA GLY A 269 -12.60 35.02 -2.82
C GLY A 269 -12.03 33.97 -3.77
N LEU A 270 -12.70 33.65 -4.90
CA LEU A 270 -12.35 32.51 -5.77
C LEU A 270 -12.15 32.91 -7.23
N PHE A 271 -11.26 32.21 -7.95
CA PHE A 271 -11.05 32.37 -9.39
C PHE A 271 -10.60 33.78 -9.80
N ASN A 272 -10.00 34.53 -8.88
CA ASN A 272 -9.43 35.84 -9.19
C ASN A 272 -8.00 35.70 -9.73
N SER A 273 -7.66 36.54 -10.71
CA SER A 273 -6.33 36.62 -11.33
C SER A 273 -5.76 38.03 -11.20
N GLY A 274 -4.50 38.15 -10.76
CA GLY A 274 -3.79 39.42 -10.60
C GLY A 274 -3.67 39.82 -9.12
N THR A 275 -3.90 41.10 -8.77
CA THR A 275 -3.51 41.65 -7.45
C THR A 275 -4.67 42.28 -6.69
N ASN A 276 -4.86 41.93 -5.42
CA ASN A 276 -5.81 42.56 -4.50
C ASN A 276 -7.27 42.61 -5.01
N ASN A 277 -7.72 41.62 -5.79
CA ASN A 277 -9.12 41.51 -6.18
C ASN A 277 -9.95 40.83 -5.08
N ILE A 278 -11.17 41.30 -4.83
CA ILE A 278 -12.10 40.76 -3.83
C ILE A 278 -13.37 40.27 -4.53
N GLY A 279 -13.69 38.98 -4.44
CA GLY A 279 -14.93 38.40 -4.98
C GLY A 279 -14.67 37.20 -5.89
N PHE A 280 -15.33 37.13 -7.05
CA PHE A 280 -15.30 35.93 -7.91
C PHE A 280 -14.95 36.27 -9.36
N PHE A 281 -14.04 35.50 -9.96
CA PHE A 281 -13.70 35.61 -11.39
C PHE A 281 -13.23 37.00 -11.85
N ASN A 282 -12.65 37.79 -10.96
CA ASN A 282 -12.08 39.10 -11.33
C ASN A 282 -10.67 38.95 -11.92
N SER A 283 -10.29 39.82 -12.84
CA SER A 283 -8.98 39.80 -13.49
C SER A 283 -8.32 41.19 -13.54
N GLY A 284 -7.05 41.27 -13.18
CA GLY A 284 -6.29 42.53 -13.12
C GLY A 284 -6.02 42.92 -11.68
N ASP A 285 -6.25 44.18 -11.29
CA ASP A 285 -6.00 44.59 -9.91
C ASP A 285 -7.05 45.51 -9.31
N GLY A 286 -7.30 45.35 -8.01
CA GLY A 286 -8.20 46.23 -7.26
C GLY A 286 -9.70 46.06 -7.52
N ASN A 287 -10.12 44.99 -8.20
CA ASN A 287 -11.52 44.77 -8.52
C ASN A 287 -12.28 44.15 -7.34
N VAL A 288 -13.44 44.69 -7.00
CA VAL A 288 -14.36 44.18 -5.95
C VAL A 288 -15.69 43.77 -6.59
N GLY A 289 -16.04 42.48 -6.54
CA GLY A 289 -17.30 41.97 -7.05
C GLY A 289 -17.14 40.74 -7.94
N ILE A 290 -17.82 40.68 -9.08
CA ILE A 290 -17.88 39.47 -9.92
C ILE A 290 -17.58 39.81 -11.38
N PHE A 291 -16.72 39.03 -12.04
CA PHE A 291 -16.38 39.17 -13.47
C PHE A 291 -15.85 40.56 -13.86
N ASN A 292 -15.31 41.33 -12.92
CA ASN A 292 -14.70 42.62 -13.25
C ASN A 292 -13.30 42.40 -13.82
N SER A 293 -12.93 43.22 -14.79
CA SER A 293 -11.62 43.21 -15.40
C SER A 293 -11.04 44.61 -15.49
N GLY A 294 -9.73 44.70 -15.32
CA GLY A 294 -9.00 45.96 -15.46
C GLY A 294 -7.95 46.13 -14.39
N ARG A 295 -7.06 47.08 -14.65
CA ARG A 295 -5.87 47.32 -13.84
C ARG A 295 -5.64 48.79 -13.58
N ASN A 296 -5.09 49.12 -12.42
CA ASN A 296 -4.55 50.44 -12.16
C ASN A 296 -3.37 50.68 -13.13
N LEU A 297 -3.32 51.88 -13.71
CA LEU A 297 -2.38 52.18 -14.81
C LEU A 297 -1.01 52.66 -14.32
N THR A 298 -0.91 53.07 -13.06
CA THR A 298 0.33 53.55 -12.45
C THR A 298 0.79 52.56 -11.40
N ALA A 299 2.11 52.33 -11.33
CA ALA A 299 2.68 51.42 -10.34
C ALA A 299 2.34 51.82 -8.89
N ALA A 300 2.14 53.12 -8.64
CA ALA A 300 1.79 53.67 -7.33
C ALA A 300 0.36 53.34 -6.87
N THR A 301 -0.54 52.97 -7.79
CA THR A 301 -1.95 52.66 -7.48
C THR A 301 -2.27 51.19 -7.67
N LEU A 302 -1.26 50.35 -7.96
CA LEU A 302 -1.47 48.90 -8.10
C LEU A 302 -2.06 48.32 -6.82
N GLY A 303 -3.23 47.69 -6.97
CA GLY A 303 -3.95 47.06 -5.86
C GLY A 303 -4.87 47.98 -5.06
N ASP A 304 -4.99 49.26 -5.42
CA ASP A 304 -6.06 50.14 -4.92
C ASP A 304 -7.40 49.74 -5.54
N ILE A 305 -8.53 50.04 -4.88
CA ILE A 305 -9.86 49.74 -5.41
C ILE A 305 -10.06 50.44 -6.76
N GLN A 306 -10.16 49.64 -7.83
CA GLN A 306 -10.30 50.11 -9.21
C GLN A 306 -11.73 49.95 -9.72
N SER A 307 -12.47 48.94 -9.27
CA SER A 307 -13.87 48.77 -9.67
C SER A 307 -14.67 48.05 -8.60
N ILE A 308 -15.93 48.45 -8.41
CA ILE A 308 -16.89 47.77 -7.55
C ILE A 308 -18.13 47.40 -8.37
N GLY A 309 -18.49 46.12 -8.41
CA GLY A 309 -19.76 45.65 -8.99
C GLY A 309 -19.63 44.42 -9.87
N ILE A 310 -20.32 44.36 -11.01
CA ILE A 310 -20.45 43.12 -11.80
C ILE A 310 -20.13 43.34 -13.27
N GLY A 311 -19.19 42.58 -13.83
CA GLY A 311 -18.93 42.58 -15.27
C GLY A 311 -18.40 43.91 -15.81
N ASN A 312 -17.73 44.72 -14.98
CA ASN A 312 -17.11 45.96 -15.43
C ASN A 312 -15.76 45.66 -16.12
N SER A 313 -15.39 46.47 -17.12
CA SER A 313 -14.14 46.32 -17.87
C SER A 313 -13.46 47.68 -18.11
N GLY A 314 -12.31 47.92 -17.49
CA GLY A 314 -11.62 49.20 -17.64
C GLY A 314 -11.13 49.77 -16.32
N PHE A 315 -11.37 51.05 -16.05
CA PHE A 315 -10.82 51.74 -14.89
C PHE A 315 -11.87 52.59 -14.18
N GLY A 316 -12.02 52.43 -12.87
CA GLY A 316 -12.84 53.32 -12.03
C GLY A 316 -14.34 53.13 -12.18
N HIS A 317 -14.85 51.89 -12.12
CA HIS A 317 -16.30 51.65 -12.30
C HIS A 317 -17.01 51.33 -10.99
N LEU A 318 -18.22 51.86 -10.80
CA LEU A 318 -19.16 51.46 -9.77
C LEU A 318 -20.52 51.11 -10.41
N GLY A 319 -20.90 49.82 -10.40
CA GLY A 319 -22.14 49.35 -11.01
C GLY A 319 -21.93 48.09 -11.84
N ALA A 320 -22.69 47.89 -12.92
CA ALA A 320 -22.61 46.64 -13.68
C ALA A 320 -22.55 46.84 -15.20
N GLY A 321 -21.77 45.97 -15.86
CA GLY A 321 -21.64 45.95 -17.32
C GLY A 321 -21.02 47.22 -17.90
N ASN A 322 -20.25 47.97 -17.11
CA ASN A 322 -19.61 49.19 -17.58
C ASN A 322 -18.30 48.87 -18.32
N SER A 323 -17.98 49.68 -19.33
CA SER A 323 -16.70 49.61 -20.03
C SER A 323 -16.06 50.98 -20.21
N GLY A 324 -14.72 51.06 -20.19
CA GLY A 324 -13.98 52.30 -20.43
C GLY A 324 -13.39 52.92 -19.16
N ARG A 325 -13.74 54.17 -18.85
CA ARG A 325 -13.18 54.89 -17.68
C ARG A 325 -14.27 55.62 -16.87
N ALA A 326 -14.18 55.52 -15.55
CA ALA A 326 -14.92 56.33 -14.57
C ALA A 326 -16.46 56.28 -14.71
N SER A 327 -17.06 55.08 -14.77
CA SER A 327 -18.51 54.96 -15.00
C SER A 327 -19.29 54.56 -13.74
N PHE A 328 -20.48 55.14 -13.57
CA PHE A 328 -21.43 54.79 -12.52
C PHE A 328 -22.75 54.30 -13.12
N GLY A 329 -23.30 53.20 -12.59
CA GLY A 329 -24.60 52.65 -13.02
C GLY A 329 -24.48 51.41 -13.92
N PHE A 330 -25.38 51.27 -14.89
CA PHE A 330 -25.54 50.03 -15.67
C PHE A 330 -25.26 50.24 -17.17
N GLY A 331 -24.43 49.37 -17.76
CA GLY A 331 -24.27 49.27 -19.21
C GLY A 331 -23.61 50.48 -19.89
N ASN A 332 -22.88 51.30 -19.13
CA ASN A 332 -22.19 52.45 -19.72
C ASN A 332 -21.00 51.99 -20.56
N SER A 333 -20.74 52.65 -21.68
CA SER A 333 -19.54 52.43 -22.48
C SER A 333 -18.96 53.77 -22.94
N GLY A 334 -17.63 53.87 -22.99
CA GLY A 334 -16.92 55.04 -23.52
C GLY A 334 -16.11 55.84 -22.49
N PHE A 335 -15.50 56.92 -22.96
CA PHE A 335 -14.79 57.88 -22.11
C PHE A 335 -15.81 58.82 -21.46
N TRP A 336 -15.70 59.02 -20.14
CA TRP A 336 -16.30 60.19 -19.50
C TRP A 336 -15.63 61.46 -20.09
N THR A 337 -16.27 62.06 -21.08
CA THR A 337 -16.11 63.49 -21.36
C THR A 337 -17.20 64.21 -20.56
N PRO A 338 -16.86 65.16 -19.67
CA PRO A 338 -17.89 65.95 -19.00
C PRO A 338 -18.61 66.81 -20.06
N ALA A 339 -19.80 66.40 -20.49
CA ALA A 339 -20.60 67.18 -21.43
C ALA A 339 -22.10 67.00 -21.17
N SER A 340 -22.67 67.82 -20.28
CA SER A 340 -23.64 68.87 -20.66
C SER A 340 -24.30 69.48 -19.41
N ALA A 341 -23.58 70.36 -18.72
CA ALA A 341 -24.24 71.39 -17.92
C ALA A 341 -24.69 72.50 -18.89
N THR A 342 -25.80 72.29 -19.62
CA THR A 342 -26.59 73.40 -20.18
C THR A 342 -27.93 72.87 -20.70
N ARG A 343 -28.94 72.90 -19.82
CA ARG A 343 -30.29 73.24 -20.26
C ARG A 343 -30.76 74.40 -19.38
N ALA A 344 -30.36 75.61 -19.76
CA ALA A 344 -31.03 76.81 -19.28
C ALA A 344 -32.50 76.75 -19.76
N PRO A 345 -33.49 77.07 -18.92
CA PRO A 345 -34.87 77.10 -19.34
C PRO A 345 -35.05 78.24 -20.34
N THR A 346 -35.47 77.93 -21.56
CA THR A 346 -35.96 78.91 -22.52
C THR A 346 -37.24 79.52 -21.97
N LEU A 347 -37.21 80.82 -21.68
CA LEU A 347 -38.39 81.64 -21.40
C LEU A 347 -39.37 81.59 -22.61
N PRO A 348 -40.69 81.47 -22.41
CA PRO A 348 -41.64 81.50 -23.50
C PRO A 348 -41.91 82.95 -23.91
N GLY A 349 -41.44 83.34 -25.09
CA GLY A 349 -41.84 84.56 -25.80
C GLY A 349 -42.80 84.23 -26.94
N SER A 350 -44.06 84.62 -26.81
CA SER A 350 -45.08 84.73 -27.87
C SER A 350 -46.31 85.35 -27.21
N GLY A 351 -46.94 86.42 -27.66
CA GLY A 351 -46.89 87.14 -28.93
C GLY A 351 -48.10 88.07 -28.86
N ILE A 352 -47.91 89.30 -29.31
CA ILE A 352 -48.94 90.34 -29.41
C ILE A 352 -50.04 89.82 -30.37
N ARG A 353 -51.29 89.89 -29.95
CA ARG A 353 -52.46 89.89 -30.85
C ARG A 353 -53.04 91.30 -30.82
N GLU A 354 -53.36 91.77 -32.02
CA GLU A 354 -54.17 92.97 -32.32
C GLU A 354 -55.47 93.01 -31.50
#